data_AF-A0A437A583-F1
#
_entry.id   AF-A0A437A583-F1
#
_cell.length_a   1.000
_cell.length_b   1.000
_cell.length_c   1.000
_cell.angle_alpha   90.00
_cell.angle_beta   90.00
_cell.angle_gamma   90.00
#
_symmetry.space_group_name_H-M   'P 1'
#
loop_
_entity.id
_entity.type
_entity.pdbx_description
1 polymer ?
#
loop_
_entity_poly.entity_id
_entity_poly.type
_entity_poly.pdbx_seq_one_letter_code
_entity_poly.pdbx_strand_id
1 'polypeptide(L)'
;MSTTTLQSSAFVCRSCSRHLRQCLPSSATRAFSTTASTDGPSSASPYSPYYVDIPFPPQRYAPWKPRAKGTRPEPRKVFRNDKDNKKITSNYLALVSKEPTVFSKPGETAPAKEKAYISWKEKMAASRRRNIRDGLLQLHAEKTRRDEYIAQRSTQKQALRAKLLAEEDSEAAKLTTPTIISALQKKHPLTDPGREERLAAKRERYLKLEAEKRLGRLEELHELYIRAHEFIFTEAQLDELINKEFSLINQAETVHMQPPDSYQVVARQARSDQEGQGFFLKDELVFNAFTDALTGGSKRAEMSKQTPEQVLEEFAPDMTYTGYGYGGKKPTQPAMKSTSDLFNIL
;
A
#
# COMPACT_ATOMS: atom_id res chain seq x y z
N MET A 1 -73.81 -11.70 32.71
CA MET A 1 -72.35 -11.52 32.88
C MET A 1 -71.68 -12.53 31.96
N SER A 2 -71.48 -12.13 30.70
CA SER A 2 -71.06 -13.03 29.61
C SER A 2 -69.59 -12.76 29.32
N THR A 3 -68.70 -13.70 29.65
CA THR A 3 -67.27 -13.61 29.34
C THR A 3 -67.00 -14.27 28.00
N THR A 4 -66.84 -13.47 26.96
CA THR A 4 -66.37 -13.90 25.64
C THR A 4 -64.85 -14.07 25.67
N THR A 5 -64.39 -15.31 25.68
CA THR A 5 -62.97 -15.64 25.46
C THR A 5 -62.67 -15.57 23.96
N LEU A 6 -61.99 -14.51 23.53
CA LEU A 6 -61.40 -14.39 22.20
C LEU A 6 -60.26 -15.41 22.06
N GLN A 7 -60.53 -16.53 21.38
CA GLN A 7 -59.49 -17.43 20.88
C GLN A 7 -58.74 -16.72 19.75
N SER A 8 -57.57 -16.16 20.08
CA SER A 8 -56.60 -15.71 19.11
C SER A 8 -55.97 -16.92 18.40
N SER A 9 -56.56 -17.32 17.27
CA SER A 9 -55.90 -18.21 16.33
C SER A 9 -54.75 -17.43 15.69
N ALA A 10 -53.55 -17.60 16.24
CA ALA A 10 -52.34 -17.11 15.60
C ALA A 10 -52.22 -17.81 14.24
N PHE A 11 -52.49 -17.08 13.15
CA PHE A 11 -52.20 -17.50 11.79
C PHE A 11 -50.68 -17.65 11.64
N VAL A 12 -50.16 -18.81 12.02
CA VAL A 12 -48.78 -19.19 11.74
C VAL A 12 -48.66 -19.41 10.24
N CYS A 13 -47.85 -18.58 9.58
CA CYS A 13 -47.60 -18.69 8.15
C CYS A 13 -47.14 -20.11 7.77
N ARG A 14 -47.71 -20.64 6.68
CA ARG A 14 -47.50 -22.01 6.14
C ARG A 14 -46.02 -22.33 5.85
N SER A 15 -45.18 -21.32 5.68
CA SER A 15 -43.72 -21.48 5.51
C SER A 15 -42.98 -21.73 6.84
N CYS A 16 -43.46 -21.16 7.95
CA CYS A 16 -42.82 -21.29 9.26
C CYS A 16 -43.09 -22.66 9.90
N SER A 17 -44.25 -23.28 9.66
CA SER A 17 -44.57 -24.60 10.23
C SER A 17 -43.82 -25.75 9.55
N ARG A 18 -43.37 -25.58 8.30
CA ARG A 18 -42.57 -26.59 7.58
C ARG A 18 -41.13 -26.70 8.10
N HIS A 19 -40.59 -25.66 8.73
CA HIS A 19 -39.26 -25.72 9.36
C HIS A 19 -39.25 -26.43 10.72
N LEU A 20 -40.43 -26.68 11.30
CA LEU A 20 -40.58 -27.35 12.61
C LEU A 20 -40.81 -28.87 12.49
N ARG A 21 -41.00 -29.42 11.29
CA ARG A 21 -41.07 -30.88 11.08
C ARG A 21 -39.83 -31.33 10.31
N GLN A 22 -38.93 -32.01 11.02
CA GLN A 22 -37.84 -32.75 10.38
C GLN A 22 -38.46 -33.82 9.48
N CYS A 23 -38.15 -33.77 8.19
CA CYS A 23 -38.52 -34.80 7.23
C CYS A 23 -37.82 -36.11 7.62
N LEU A 24 -38.55 -37.05 8.22
CA LEU A 24 -38.12 -38.44 8.24
C LEU A 24 -38.21 -39.03 6.82
N PRO A 25 -37.32 -39.95 6.44
CA PRO A 25 -37.34 -40.54 5.11
C PRO A 25 -38.65 -41.29 4.88
N SER A 26 -39.24 -41.04 3.71
CA SER A 26 -40.44 -41.72 3.19
C SER A 26 -40.24 -43.24 3.26
N SER A 27 -40.94 -43.88 4.21
CA SER A 27 -41.09 -45.33 4.26
C SER A 27 -41.95 -45.78 3.08
N ALA A 28 -41.49 -46.84 2.43
CA ALA A 28 -42.12 -47.50 1.29
C ALA A 28 -43.63 -47.70 1.50
N THR A 29 -44.40 -47.35 0.48
CA THR A 29 -45.84 -47.62 0.39
C THR A 29 -46.08 -49.13 0.42
N ARG A 30 -46.61 -49.64 1.55
CA ARG A 30 -47.19 -50.99 1.63
C ARG A 30 -48.56 -50.97 0.94
N ALA A 31 -48.69 -51.71 -0.15
CA ALA A 31 -49.86 -51.62 -1.03
C ALA A 31 -51.16 -52.28 -0.48
N PHE A 32 -51.12 -53.10 0.57
CA PHE A 32 -52.30 -53.90 0.96
C PHE A 32 -52.43 -54.19 2.48
N SER A 33 -52.34 -53.17 3.35
CA SER A 33 -52.64 -53.34 4.77
C SER A 33 -53.79 -52.42 5.20
N THR A 34 -54.81 -52.99 5.84
CA THR A 34 -56.05 -52.31 6.29
C THR A 34 -55.90 -51.59 7.63
N THR A 35 -54.74 -51.64 8.28
CA THR A 35 -54.45 -50.88 9.50
C THR A 35 -53.87 -49.52 9.13
N ALA A 36 -54.61 -48.45 9.41
CA ALA A 36 -54.18 -47.08 9.17
C ALA A 36 -52.83 -46.80 9.85
N SER A 37 -51.78 -46.52 9.07
CA SER A 37 -50.52 -46.02 9.63
C SER A 37 -50.77 -44.61 10.19
N THR A 38 -50.64 -44.46 11.50
CA THR A 38 -50.78 -43.19 12.24
C THR A 38 -49.81 -42.09 11.78
N ASP A 39 -48.83 -42.44 10.95
CA ASP A 39 -47.70 -41.57 10.57
C ASP A 39 -47.76 -41.06 9.11
N GLY A 40 -48.87 -41.29 8.39
CA GLY A 40 -49.09 -40.81 7.02
C GLY A 40 -49.96 -39.54 6.93
N PRO A 41 -49.91 -38.78 5.81
CA PRO A 41 -50.63 -37.50 5.62
C PRO A 41 -52.17 -37.59 5.75
N SER A 42 -52.74 -38.79 5.80
CA SER A 42 -54.17 -39.03 6.04
C SER A 42 -54.63 -38.78 7.49
N SER A 43 -53.72 -38.54 8.45
CA SER A 43 -54.11 -38.15 9.83
C SER A 43 -54.47 -36.66 9.96
N ALA A 44 -54.21 -35.84 8.94
CA ALA A 44 -54.60 -34.44 8.97
C ALA A 44 -56.13 -34.31 8.83
N SER A 45 -56.75 -33.53 9.71
CA SER A 45 -58.17 -33.17 9.58
C SER A 45 -58.42 -32.54 8.20
N PRO A 46 -59.58 -32.76 7.56
CA PRO A 46 -59.93 -32.15 6.27
C PRO A 46 -59.92 -30.61 6.31
N TYR A 47 -60.02 -30.02 7.51
CA TYR A 47 -59.90 -28.57 7.72
C TYR A 47 -58.45 -28.07 7.74
N SER A 48 -57.46 -28.97 7.85
CA SER A 48 -56.05 -28.61 7.80
C SER A 48 -55.68 -28.23 6.37
N PRO A 49 -54.96 -27.11 6.14
CA PRO A 49 -54.45 -26.79 4.82
C PRO A 49 -53.46 -27.84 4.30
N TYR A 50 -52.98 -28.74 5.15
CA TYR A 50 -52.09 -29.84 4.77
C TYR A 50 -52.82 -31.16 4.53
N TYR A 51 -54.16 -31.14 4.41
CA TYR A 51 -54.94 -32.34 4.07
C TYR A 51 -54.55 -32.93 2.71
N VAL A 52 -54.23 -32.06 1.74
CA VAL A 52 -53.65 -32.44 0.44
C VAL A 52 -52.40 -31.61 0.20
N ASP A 53 -51.26 -32.27 0.00
CA ASP A 53 -50.00 -31.62 -0.33
C ASP A 53 -49.92 -31.31 -1.83
N ILE A 54 -50.22 -30.07 -2.20
CA ILE A 54 -50.06 -29.56 -3.56
C ILE A 54 -48.65 -28.94 -3.69
N PRO A 55 -47.77 -29.48 -4.55
CA PRO A 55 -46.44 -28.90 -4.75
C PRO A 55 -46.55 -27.53 -5.41
N PHE A 56 -45.66 -26.62 -5.02
CA PHE A 56 -45.60 -25.28 -5.63
C PHE A 56 -44.60 -25.25 -6.80
N PRO A 57 -44.89 -24.48 -7.86
CA PRO A 57 -43.89 -24.26 -8.91
C PRO A 57 -42.70 -23.47 -8.35
N PRO A 58 -41.49 -23.64 -8.93
CA PRO A 58 -40.33 -22.86 -8.53
C PRO A 58 -40.60 -21.35 -8.70
N GLN A 59 -40.17 -20.54 -7.74
CA GLN A 59 -40.26 -19.05 -7.77
C GLN A 59 -41.66 -18.44 -7.83
N ARG A 60 -42.71 -19.10 -7.32
CA ARG A 60 -44.10 -18.56 -7.31
C ARG A 60 -44.23 -17.16 -6.66
N TYR A 61 -43.54 -16.93 -5.55
CA TYR A 61 -43.56 -15.66 -4.82
C TYR A 61 -42.24 -15.47 -4.07
N ALA A 62 -41.74 -14.23 -4.01
CA ALA A 62 -40.53 -13.85 -3.26
C ALA A 62 -40.96 -13.04 -2.02
N PRO A 63 -41.36 -13.70 -0.92
CA PRO A 63 -41.86 -13.00 0.25
C PRO A 63 -40.74 -12.16 0.86
N TRP A 64 -41.02 -10.89 1.15
CA TRP A 64 -40.10 -10.05 1.89
C TRP A 64 -39.94 -10.57 3.31
N LYS A 65 -38.69 -10.80 3.74
CA LYS A 65 -38.38 -11.23 5.11
C LYS A 65 -37.88 -10.01 5.89
N PRO A 66 -38.52 -9.62 7.01
CA PRO A 66 -38.04 -8.52 7.82
C PRO A 66 -36.65 -8.84 8.37
N ARG A 67 -35.81 -7.81 8.53
CA ARG A 67 -34.45 -7.95 9.08
C ARG A 67 -34.53 -8.39 10.54
N ALA A 68 -34.08 -9.61 10.83
CA ALA A 68 -33.90 -10.08 12.20
C ALA A 68 -32.90 -9.18 12.95
N LYS A 69 -33.23 -8.78 14.17
CA LYS A 69 -32.39 -7.93 15.03
C LYS A 69 -31.53 -8.81 15.96
N GLY A 70 -30.38 -8.27 16.36
CA GLY A 70 -29.44 -8.95 17.26
C GLY A 70 -28.52 -9.95 16.57
N THR A 71 -27.47 -10.36 17.28
CA THR A 71 -26.46 -11.33 16.83
C THR A 71 -26.33 -12.42 17.89
N ARG A 72 -26.38 -13.69 17.49
CA ARG A 72 -26.08 -14.81 18.38
C ARG A 72 -24.55 -14.98 18.50
N PRO A 73 -24.02 -15.36 19.67
CA PRO A 73 -22.59 -15.64 19.80
C PRO A 73 -22.19 -16.79 18.88
N GLU A 74 -21.06 -16.63 18.18
CA GLU A 74 -20.52 -17.68 17.33
C GLU A 74 -20.00 -18.84 18.20
N PRO A 75 -20.44 -20.10 17.98
CA PRO A 75 -19.91 -21.25 18.69
C PRO A 75 -18.41 -21.40 18.46
N ARG A 76 -17.67 -21.71 19.54
CA ARG A 76 -16.22 -21.93 19.45
C ARG A 76 -15.90 -23.15 18.57
N LYS A 77 -14.96 -22.99 17.65
CA LYS A 77 -14.41 -24.09 16.85
C LYS A 77 -13.54 -25.00 17.72
N VAL A 78 -13.99 -26.24 17.93
CA VAL A 78 -13.28 -27.29 18.69
C VAL A 78 -12.10 -27.88 17.91
N PHE A 79 -12.27 -27.98 16.58
CA PHE A 79 -11.27 -28.43 15.62
C PHE A 79 -10.97 -27.26 14.68
N ARG A 80 -9.88 -26.53 14.93
CA ARG A 80 -9.50 -25.36 14.12
C ARG A 80 -8.71 -25.79 12.90
N ASN A 81 -7.69 -26.61 13.12
CA ASN A 81 -6.73 -27.06 12.11
C ASN A 81 -6.79 -28.58 11.95
N ASP A 82 -6.24 -29.12 10.86
CA ASP A 82 -6.14 -30.57 10.67
C ASP A 82 -5.29 -31.26 11.74
N LYS A 83 -4.35 -30.52 12.34
CA LYS A 83 -3.58 -30.99 13.51
C LYS A 83 -4.46 -31.30 14.73
N ASP A 84 -5.64 -30.70 14.83
CA ASP A 84 -6.60 -30.96 15.90
C ASP A 84 -7.36 -32.28 15.70
N ASN A 85 -7.22 -32.94 14.55
CA ASN A 85 -7.82 -34.26 14.29
C ASN A 85 -7.23 -35.36 15.19
N LYS A 86 -6.10 -35.09 15.87
CA LYS A 86 -5.55 -35.94 16.93
C LYS A 86 -6.56 -36.24 18.04
N LYS A 87 -7.52 -35.35 18.27
CA LYS A 87 -8.58 -35.51 19.29
C LYS A 87 -9.58 -36.61 18.95
N ILE A 88 -9.61 -37.10 17.71
CA ILE A 88 -10.46 -38.20 17.24
C ILE A 88 -9.72 -39.55 17.30
N THR A 89 -8.39 -39.54 17.36
CA THR A 89 -7.60 -40.77 17.38
C THR A 89 -7.98 -41.63 18.59
N SER A 90 -8.08 -42.95 18.38
CA SER A 90 -8.42 -43.93 19.42
C SER A 90 -7.54 -43.80 20.67
N ASN A 91 -6.24 -43.54 20.50
CA ASN A 91 -5.31 -43.30 21.61
C ASN A 91 -5.74 -42.09 22.45
N TYR A 92 -6.04 -40.95 21.82
CA TYR A 92 -6.49 -39.76 22.54
C TYR A 92 -7.82 -40.00 23.27
N LEU A 93 -8.78 -40.64 22.61
CA LEU A 93 -10.06 -40.99 23.24
C LEU A 93 -9.83 -41.91 24.45
N ALA A 94 -9.00 -42.94 24.32
CA ALA A 94 -8.65 -43.83 25.43
C ALA A 94 -7.98 -43.11 26.60
N LEU A 95 -7.10 -42.13 26.32
CA LEU A 95 -6.46 -41.31 27.35
C LEU A 95 -7.44 -40.38 28.07
N VAL A 96 -8.26 -39.63 27.32
CA VAL A 96 -9.20 -38.65 27.86
C VAL A 96 -10.37 -39.30 28.58
N SER A 97 -10.76 -40.50 28.15
CA SER A 97 -11.88 -41.25 28.71
C SER A 97 -11.42 -42.60 29.25
N LYS A 98 -10.32 -42.60 30.00
CA LYS A 98 -9.77 -43.83 30.59
C LYS A 98 -10.82 -44.55 31.44
N GLU A 99 -10.92 -45.86 31.23
CA GLU A 99 -11.79 -46.71 32.03
C GLU A 99 -11.16 -46.97 33.41
N PRO A 100 -11.98 -47.07 34.46
CA PRO A 100 -11.46 -47.32 35.80
C PRO A 100 -10.75 -48.67 35.82
N THR A 101 -9.49 -48.67 36.25
CA THR A 101 -8.70 -49.91 36.42
C THR A 101 -9.09 -50.64 37.70
N VAL A 102 -9.55 -49.89 38.71
CA VAL A 102 -10.05 -50.43 39.98
C VAL A 102 -11.45 -49.89 40.21
N PHE A 103 -12.42 -50.78 40.31
CA PHE A 103 -13.76 -50.43 40.78
C PHE A 103 -13.72 -50.32 42.30
N SER A 104 -13.86 -49.10 42.82
CA SER A 104 -13.99 -48.88 44.26
C SER A 104 -15.35 -49.37 44.70
N LYS A 105 -15.49 -50.68 44.89
CA LYS A 105 -16.67 -51.25 45.51
C LYS A 105 -16.67 -50.77 46.96
N PRO A 106 -17.72 -50.06 47.41
CA PRO A 106 -17.79 -49.70 48.81
C PRO A 106 -17.77 -50.99 49.63
N GLY A 107 -16.92 -51.06 50.65
CA GLY A 107 -16.85 -52.21 51.55
C GLY A 107 -18.23 -52.53 52.14
N GLU A 108 -18.49 -53.80 52.44
CA GLU A 108 -19.77 -54.23 53.02
C GLU A 108 -20.13 -53.46 54.29
N THR A 109 -19.12 -53.07 55.07
CA THR A 109 -19.25 -52.33 56.34
C THR A 109 -19.43 -50.80 56.18
N ALA A 110 -19.33 -50.25 54.96
CA ALA A 110 -19.44 -48.80 54.75
C ALA A 110 -20.88 -48.29 54.95
N PRO A 111 -21.08 -47.07 55.50
CA PRO A 111 -22.40 -46.50 55.73
C PRO A 111 -23.16 -46.28 54.42
N ALA A 112 -24.49 -46.47 54.44
CA ALA A 112 -25.35 -46.44 53.24
C ALA A 112 -25.22 -45.14 52.42
N LYS A 113 -25.01 -44.01 53.09
CA LYS A 113 -24.82 -42.70 52.45
C LYS A 113 -23.56 -42.65 51.59
N GLU A 114 -22.46 -43.27 52.03
CA GLU A 114 -21.21 -43.33 51.27
C GLU A 114 -21.35 -44.24 50.05
N LYS A 115 -22.04 -45.37 50.19
CA LYS A 115 -22.35 -46.28 49.06
C LYS A 115 -23.14 -45.56 47.96
N ALA A 116 -24.17 -44.80 48.35
CA ALA A 116 -24.97 -44.01 47.42
C ALA A 116 -24.14 -42.93 46.71
N TYR A 117 -23.25 -42.25 47.43
CA TYR A 117 -22.39 -41.21 46.87
C TYR A 117 -21.35 -41.76 45.87
N ILE A 118 -20.71 -42.89 46.21
CA ILE A 118 -19.73 -43.55 45.33
C ILE A 118 -20.41 -44.03 44.05
N SER A 119 -21.55 -44.72 44.16
CA SER A 119 -22.30 -45.19 42.98
C SER A 119 -22.79 -44.05 42.09
N TRP A 120 -23.20 -42.91 42.68
CA TRP A 120 -23.53 -41.71 41.91
C TRP A 120 -22.32 -41.16 41.15
N LYS A 121 -21.14 -41.08 41.80
CA LYS A 121 -19.91 -40.65 41.14
C LYS A 121 -19.54 -41.56 39.98
N GLU A 122 -19.67 -42.88 40.15
CA GLU A 122 -19.40 -43.85 39.09
C GLU A 122 -20.34 -43.66 37.89
N LYS A 123 -21.65 -43.52 38.13
CA LYS A 123 -22.64 -43.21 37.09
C LYS A 123 -22.32 -41.91 36.36
N MET A 124 -21.98 -40.85 37.11
CA MET A 124 -21.61 -39.56 36.54
C MET A 124 -20.32 -39.64 35.72
N ALA A 125 -19.32 -40.38 36.18
CA ALA A 125 -18.07 -40.57 35.46
C ALA A 125 -18.29 -41.37 34.16
N ALA A 126 -19.13 -42.42 34.20
CA ALA A 126 -19.51 -43.18 33.02
C ALA A 126 -20.24 -42.31 31.99
N SER A 127 -21.22 -41.51 32.43
CA SER A 127 -21.95 -40.56 31.59
C SER A 127 -21.02 -39.53 30.93
N ARG A 128 -20.11 -38.91 31.71
CA ARG A 128 -19.12 -37.95 31.16
C ARG A 128 -18.19 -38.58 30.14
N ARG A 129 -17.66 -39.79 30.40
CA ARG A 129 -16.80 -40.51 29.45
C ARG A 129 -17.53 -40.77 28.13
N ARG A 130 -18.77 -41.27 28.21
CA ARG A 130 -19.62 -41.50 27.03
C ARG A 130 -19.85 -40.21 26.26
N ASN A 131 -20.29 -39.15 26.94
CA ASN A 131 -20.61 -37.87 26.29
C ASN A 131 -19.39 -37.23 25.63
N ILE A 132 -18.18 -37.36 26.21
CA ILE A 132 -16.96 -36.84 25.59
C ILE A 132 -16.58 -37.64 24.35
N ARG A 133 -16.64 -38.98 24.41
CA ARG A 133 -16.35 -39.85 23.26
C ARG A 133 -17.32 -39.55 22.11
N ASP A 134 -18.61 -39.66 22.39
CA ASP A 134 -19.67 -39.49 21.39
C ASP A 134 -19.67 -38.05 20.85
N GLY A 135 -19.51 -37.06 21.74
CA GLY A 135 -19.50 -35.64 21.36
C GLY A 135 -18.34 -35.26 20.44
N LEU A 136 -17.12 -35.75 20.70
CA LEU A 136 -15.98 -35.47 19.82
C LEU A 136 -16.14 -36.12 18.45
N LEU A 137 -16.63 -37.36 18.39
CA LEU A 137 -16.86 -38.08 17.14
C LEU A 137 -17.96 -37.41 16.31
N GLN A 138 -19.08 -37.05 16.93
CA GLN A 138 -20.20 -36.38 16.25
C GLN A 138 -19.81 -35.01 15.72
N LEU A 139 -19.16 -34.17 16.54
CA LEU A 139 -18.73 -32.84 16.13
C LEU A 139 -17.73 -32.90 14.97
N HIS A 140 -16.84 -33.88 14.97
CA HIS A 140 -15.92 -34.09 13.85
C HIS A 140 -16.67 -34.50 12.58
N ALA A 141 -17.57 -35.49 12.66
CA ALA A 141 -18.37 -35.93 11.52
C ALA A 141 -19.25 -34.81 10.93
N GLU A 142 -19.83 -33.95 11.77
CA GLU A 142 -20.57 -32.78 11.31
C GLU A 142 -19.67 -31.74 10.66
N LYS A 143 -18.44 -31.56 11.18
CA LYS A 143 -17.45 -30.67 10.57
C LYS A 143 -17.07 -31.19 9.18
N THR A 144 -16.65 -32.45 9.06
CA THR A 144 -16.19 -33.02 7.78
C THR A 144 -17.30 -32.95 6.74
N ARG A 145 -18.53 -33.34 7.08
CA ARG A 145 -19.69 -33.23 6.18
C ARG A 145 -19.94 -31.80 5.70
N ARG A 146 -19.81 -30.82 6.59
CA ARG A 146 -20.00 -29.40 6.26
C ARG A 146 -18.88 -28.89 5.35
N ASP A 147 -17.64 -29.23 5.67
CA ASP A 147 -16.46 -28.82 4.93
C ASP A 147 -16.46 -29.43 3.52
N GLU A 148 -16.81 -30.71 3.39
CA GLU A 148 -17.01 -31.40 2.11
C GLU A 148 -18.10 -30.73 1.27
N TYR A 149 -19.26 -30.42 1.86
CA TYR A 149 -20.33 -29.74 1.15
C TYR A 149 -19.90 -28.35 0.63
N ILE A 150 -19.19 -27.58 1.46
CA ILE A 150 -18.66 -26.26 1.07
C ILE A 150 -17.62 -26.42 -0.04
N ALA A 151 -16.70 -27.37 0.10
CA ALA A 151 -15.66 -27.64 -0.89
C ALA A 151 -16.29 -28.01 -2.24
N GLN A 152 -17.20 -28.98 -2.28
CA GLN A 152 -17.92 -29.38 -3.50
C GLN A 152 -18.65 -28.21 -4.16
N ARG A 153 -19.37 -27.39 -3.39
CA ARG A 153 -20.04 -26.21 -3.93
C ARG A 153 -19.06 -25.18 -4.48
N SER A 154 -17.93 -24.99 -3.80
CA SER A 154 -16.91 -24.03 -4.20
C SER A 154 -16.22 -24.45 -5.49
N THR A 155 -15.87 -25.74 -5.64
CA THR A 155 -15.24 -26.28 -6.85
C THR A 155 -16.19 -26.20 -8.03
N GLN A 156 -17.47 -26.56 -7.85
CA GLN A 156 -18.50 -26.39 -8.89
C GLN A 156 -18.62 -24.93 -9.34
N LYS A 157 -18.68 -23.98 -8.40
CA LYS A 157 -18.77 -22.56 -8.73
C LYS A 157 -17.53 -22.05 -9.47
N GLN A 158 -16.34 -22.49 -9.05
CA GLN A 158 -15.08 -22.15 -9.71
C GLN A 158 -15.02 -22.71 -11.13
N ALA A 159 -15.41 -23.97 -11.31
CA ALA A 159 -15.46 -24.62 -12.63
C ALA A 159 -16.44 -23.91 -13.57
N LEU A 160 -17.65 -23.58 -13.10
CA LEU A 160 -18.62 -22.80 -13.88
C LEU A 160 -18.09 -21.42 -14.25
N ARG A 161 -17.47 -20.71 -13.30
CA ARG A 161 -16.86 -19.41 -13.58
C ARG A 161 -15.74 -19.52 -14.60
N ALA A 162 -14.86 -20.51 -14.47
CA ALA A 162 -13.76 -20.73 -15.41
C ALA A 162 -14.30 -21.03 -16.81
N LYS A 163 -15.36 -21.86 -16.91
CA LYS A 163 -16.04 -22.13 -18.17
C LYS A 163 -16.59 -20.84 -18.80
N LEU A 164 -17.34 -20.05 -18.05
CA LEU A 164 -17.93 -18.81 -18.54
C LEU A 164 -16.89 -17.74 -18.93
N LEU A 165 -15.72 -17.75 -18.30
CA LEU A 165 -14.62 -16.84 -18.66
C LEU A 165 -13.86 -17.31 -19.90
N ALA A 166 -13.81 -18.61 -20.14
CA ALA A 166 -13.19 -19.19 -21.33
C ALA A 166 -14.14 -19.22 -22.54
N GLU A 167 -15.44 -19.12 -22.30
CA GLU A 167 -16.46 -19.01 -23.33
C GLU A 167 -16.19 -17.76 -24.19
N GLU A 168 -16.10 -17.94 -25.50
CA GLU A 168 -15.94 -16.84 -26.42
C GLU A 168 -17.24 -16.04 -26.56
N ASP A 169 -17.12 -14.80 -27.03
CA ASP A 169 -18.29 -13.99 -27.36
C ASP A 169 -19.17 -14.67 -28.42
N SER A 170 -20.48 -14.44 -28.30
CA SER A 170 -21.46 -14.94 -29.26
C SER A 170 -21.16 -14.47 -30.69
N GLU A 171 -21.45 -15.30 -31.69
CA GLU A 171 -21.27 -14.97 -33.11
C GLU A 171 -21.97 -13.68 -33.51
N ALA A 172 -23.18 -13.45 -32.99
CA ALA A 172 -23.92 -12.21 -33.24
C ALA A 172 -23.15 -10.99 -32.72
N ALA A 173 -22.52 -11.10 -31.55
CA ALA A 173 -21.69 -10.02 -31.00
C ALA A 173 -20.41 -9.83 -31.84
N LYS A 174 -19.76 -10.92 -32.26
CA LYS A 174 -18.57 -10.86 -33.12
C LYS A 174 -18.84 -10.14 -34.46
N LEU A 175 -20.01 -10.37 -35.08
CA LEU A 175 -20.38 -9.76 -36.36
C LEU A 175 -20.91 -8.33 -36.25
N THR A 176 -21.49 -7.95 -35.10
CA THR A 176 -22.07 -6.61 -34.88
C THR A 176 -21.12 -5.64 -34.20
N THR A 177 -20.10 -6.12 -33.50
CA THR A 177 -19.10 -5.26 -32.86
C THR A 177 -18.25 -4.54 -33.92
N PRO A 178 -17.98 -3.24 -33.74
CA PRO A 178 -17.21 -2.49 -34.72
C PRO A 178 -15.75 -2.97 -34.74
N THR A 179 -15.15 -2.94 -35.94
CA THR A 179 -13.75 -3.34 -36.15
C THR A 179 -12.79 -2.38 -35.43
N ILE A 180 -12.01 -2.90 -34.48
CA ILE A 180 -10.89 -2.18 -33.87
C ILE A 180 -9.58 -2.68 -34.50
N ILE A 181 -8.73 -1.75 -34.95
CA ILE A 181 -7.43 -2.11 -35.53
C ILE A 181 -6.58 -2.83 -34.48
N SER A 182 -6.06 -4.01 -34.80
CA SER A 182 -5.30 -4.85 -33.86
C SER A 182 -4.09 -4.14 -33.23
N ALA A 183 -3.50 -3.16 -33.93
CA ALA A 183 -2.43 -2.30 -33.41
C ALA A 183 -2.86 -1.45 -32.21
N LEU A 184 -4.14 -1.01 -32.14
CA LEU A 184 -4.68 -0.26 -31.00
C LEU A 184 -5.03 -1.16 -29.81
N GLN A 185 -5.26 -2.46 -30.06
CA GLN A 185 -5.64 -3.43 -29.03
C GLN A 185 -4.44 -3.98 -28.25
N LYS A 186 -3.26 -4.04 -28.88
CA LYS A 186 -2.02 -4.53 -28.26
C LYS A 186 -1.48 -3.53 -27.23
N LYS A 187 -1.83 -3.71 -25.96
CA LYS A 187 -1.26 -2.99 -24.80
C LYS A 187 0.09 -3.52 -24.35
N HIS A 188 0.85 -4.19 -25.21
CA HIS A 188 2.21 -4.59 -24.81
C HIS A 188 3.10 -3.35 -24.85
N PRO A 189 3.85 -3.04 -23.77
CA PRO A 189 4.83 -1.98 -23.81
C PRO A 189 5.87 -2.35 -24.87
N LEU A 190 5.92 -1.58 -25.95
CA LEU A 190 6.92 -1.78 -26.99
C LEU A 190 8.28 -1.51 -26.34
N THR A 191 9.18 -2.49 -26.40
CA THR A 191 10.54 -2.30 -25.90
C THR A 191 11.25 -1.35 -26.86
N ASP A 192 11.71 -0.22 -26.34
CA ASP A 192 12.46 0.77 -27.11
C ASP A 192 13.81 0.16 -27.55
N PRO A 193 14.06 0.02 -28.87
CA PRO A 193 15.29 -0.60 -29.37
C PRO A 193 16.55 0.19 -28.98
N GLY A 194 16.44 1.50 -28.78
CA GLY A 194 17.56 2.39 -28.41
C GLY A 194 17.64 2.70 -26.91
N ARG A 195 17.01 1.88 -26.05
CA ARG A 195 16.87 2.20 -24.63
C ARG A 195 18.22 2.35 -23.92
N GLU A 196 19.16 1.44 -24.19
CA GLU A 196 20.45 1.40 -23.50
C GLU A 196 21.33 2.60 -23.85
N GLU A 197 21.42 2.92 -25.13
CA GLU A 197 22.16 4.09 -25.63
C GLU A 197 21.58 5.39 -25.05
N ARG A 198 20.25 5.53 -25.03
CA ARG A 198 19.58 6.70 -24.45
C ARG A 198 19.80 6.81 -22.94
N LEU A 199 19.85 5.69 -22.23
CA LEU A 199 20.15 5.67 -20.80
C LEU A 199 21.62 6.04 -20.53
N ALA A 200 22.56 5.55 -21.34
CA ALA A 200 23.97 5.92 -21.25
C ALA A 200 24.15 7.43 -21.45
N ALA A 201 23.59 7.98 -22.53
CA ALA A 201 23.65 9.42 -22.81
C ALA A 201 23.02 10.27 -21.70
N LYS A 202 21.91 9.80 -21.09
CA LYS A 202 21.29 10.48 -19.95
C LYS A 202 22.15 10.42 -18.68
N ARG A 203 22.82 9.30 -18.41
CA ARG A 203 23.74 9.16 -17.27
C ARG A 203 24.92 10.11 -17.42
N GLU A 204 25.50 10.20 -18.61
CA GLU A 204 26.60 11.13 -18.87
C GLU A 204 26.19 12.59 -18.63
N ARG A 205 25.02 13.00 -19.11
CA ARG A 205 24.48 14.35 -18.85
C ARG A 205 24.26 14.61 -17.36
N TYR A 206 23.74 13.61 -16.64
CA TYR A 206 23.52 13.72 -15.20
C TYR A 206 24.85 13.89 -14.45
N LEU A 207 25.87 13.11 -14.78
CA LEU A 207 27.19 13.19 -14.15
C LEU A 207 27.86 14.55 -14.40
N LYS A 208 27.71 15.13 -15.60
CA LYS A 208 28.20 16.49 -15.90
C LYS A 208 27.52 17.54 -15.01
N LEU A 209 26.20 17.48 -14.89
CA LEU A 209 25.45 18.41 -14.05
C LEU A 209 25.81 18.25 -12.56
N GLU A 210 26.05 17.01 -12.11
CA GLU A 210 26.49 16.75 -10.73
C GLU A 210 27.90 17.30 -10.47
N ALA A 211 28.79 17.20 -11.44
CA ALA A 211 30.13 17.80 -11.38
C ALA A 211 30.05 19.33 -11.31
N GLU A 212 29.23 19.97 -12.13
CA GLU A 212 29.00 21.42 -12.09
C GLU A 212 28.46 21.87 -10.73
N LYS A 213 27.46 21.16 -10.18
CA LYS A 213 26.94 21.46 -8.83
C LYS A 213 28.00 21.28 -7.74
N ARG A 214 28.89 20.30 -7.88
CA ARG A 214 29.99 20.09 -6.94
C ARG A 214 30.99 21.23 -7.02
N LEU A 215 31.31 21.72 -8.22
CA LEU A 215 32.20 22.87 -8.39
C LEU A 215 31.59 24.13 -7.76
N GLY A 216 30.31 24.42 -7.99
CA GLY A 216 29.64 25.56 -7.34
C GLY A 216 29.68 25.50 -5.81
N ARG A 217 29.49 24.31 -5.21
CA ARG A 217 29.66 24.15 -3.74
C ARG A 217 31.09 24.39 -3.24
N LEU A 218 32.10 24.05 -4.05
CA LEU A 218 33.49 24.29 -3.70
C LEU A 218 33.84 25.78 -3.81
N GLU A 219 33.28 26.48 -4.81
CA GLU A 219 33.40 27.94 -4.96
C GLU A 219 32.76 28.67 -3.78
N GLU A 220 31.54 28.29 -3.38
CA GLU A 220 30.87 28.85 -2.19
C GLU A 220 31.69 28.63 -0.90
N LEU A 221 32.27 27.42 -0.74
CA LEU A 221 33.14 27.12 0.40
C LEU A 221 34.41 27.98 0.38
N HIS A 222 35.01 28.18 -0.80
CA HIS A 222 36.17 29.03 -0.97
C HIS A 222 35.86 30.50 -0.65
N GLU A 223 34.72 31.02 -1.09
CA GLU A 223 34.25 32.37 -0.74
C GLU A 223 34.09 32.50 0.78
N LEU A 224 33.47 31.51 1.43
CA LEU A 224 33.35 31.47 2.89
C LEU A 224 34.71 31.48 3.57
N TYR A 225 35.68 30.71 3.06
CA TYR A 225 37.05 30.69 3.59
C TYR A 225 37.74 32.05 3.49
N ILE A 226 37.58 32.77 2.36
CA ILE A 226 38.13 34.12 2.21
C ILE A 226 37.47 35.09 3.19
N ARG A 227 36.14 35.03 3.34
CA ARG A 227 35.41 35.89 4.29
C ARG A 227 35.60 35.51 5.75
N ALA A 228 36.08 34.32 6.05
CA ALA A 228 36.25 33.84 7.42
C ALA A 228 37.18 34.73 8.27
N HIS A 229 38.04 35.56 7.67
CA HIS A 229 38.84 36.53 8.42
C HIS A 229 38.01 37.64 9.11
N GLU A 230 36.81 37.91 8.63
CA GLU A 230 35.86 38.85 9.24
C GLU A 230 35.04 38.20 10.37
N PHE A 231 35.05 36.87 10.45
CA PHE A 231 34.29 36.15 11.46
C PHE A 231 34.99 36.24 12.82
N ILE A 232 34.19 36.52 13.85
CA ILE A 232 34.66 36.65 15.23
C ILE A 232 34.60 35.26 15.88
N PHE A 233 35.76 34.68 16.21
CA PHE A 233 35.84 33.35 16.82
C PHE A 233 36.23 33.38 18.30
N THR A 234 36.89 34.44 18.75
CA THR A 234 37.40 34.57 20.13
C THR A 234 36.83 35.82 20.80
N GLU A 235 36.70 35.77 22.12
CA GLU A 235 36.21 36.91 22.92
C GLU A 235 37.11 38.14 22.77
N ALA A 236 38.43 37.95 22.64
CA ALA A 236 39.37 39.04 22.42
C ALA A 236 39.12 39.78 21.09
N GLN A 237 38.85 39.04 19.99
CA GLN A 237 38.48 39.63 18.70
C GLN A 237 37.16 40.40 18.78
N LEU A 238 36.22 39.90 19.58
CA LEU A 238 34.93 40.57 19.82
C LEU A 238 35.15 41.91 20.53
N ASP A 239 35.91 41.93 21.62
CA ASP A 239 36.19 43.15 22.38
C ASP A 239 36.95 44.19 21.56
N GLU A 240 37.91 43.77 20.75
CA GLU A 240 38.61 44.66 19.81
C GLU A 240 37.66 45.28 18.79
N LEU A 241 36.76 44.48 18.22
CA LEU A 241 35.80 44.96 17.22
C LEU A 241 34.73 45.85 17.84
N ILE A 242 34.26 45.53 19.06
CA ILE A 242 33.37 46.39 19.84
C ILE A 242 34.05 47.73 20.10
N ASN A 243 35.28 47.75 20.58
CA ASN A 243 35.98 49.00 20.84
C ASN A 243 36.19 49.82 19.56
N LYS A 244 36.52 49.18 18.43
CA LYS A 244 36.63 49.84 17.12
C LYS A 244 35.29 50.44 16.68
N GLU A 245 34.25 49.63 16.52
CA GLU A 245 32.95 50.08 16.00
C GLU A 245 32.25 51.05 16.95
N PHE A 246 32.27 50.80 18.26
CA PHE A 246 31.61 51.67 19.23
C PHE A 246 32.39 52.97 19.51
N SER A 247 33.69 53.02 19.22
CA SER A 247 34.42 54.31 19.20
C SER A 247 34.02 55.21 18.02
N LEU A 248 33.60 54.60 16.91
CA LEU A 248 33.11 55.27 15.70
C LEU A 248 31.64 55.73 15.82
N ILE A 249 30.87 55.24 16.79
CA ILE A 249 29.47 55.67 17.01
C ILE A 249 29.38 57.17 17.27
N ASN A 250 30.36 57.75 17.97
CA ASN A 250 30.45 59.20 18.17
C ASN A 250 30.58 59.97 16.84
N GLN A 251 31.13 59.34 15.79
CA GLN A 251 31.22 59.89 14.44
C GLN A 251 29.95 59.57 13.63
N ALA A 252 29.37 58.39 13.79
CA ALA A 252 28.16 57.96 13.07
C ALA A 252 26.90 58.74 13.48
N GLU A 253 26.77 59.19 14.74
CA GLU A 253 25.66 60.07 15.15
C GLU A 253 25.69 61.44 14.45
N THR A 254 26.85 61.90 13.98
CA THR A 254 26.94 63.16 13.21
C THR A 254 26.58 63.00 11.74
N VAL A 255 26.59 61.76 11.24
CA VAL A 255 26.19 61.42 9.87
C VAL A 255 25.00 60.48 9.94
N HIS A 256 23.79 61.03 9.98
CA HIS A 256 22.56 60.25 9.77
C HIS A 256 22.57 59.61 8.36
N MET A 257 23.27 58.50 8.22
CA MET A 257 23.23 57.65 7.04
C MET A 257 21.88 56.95 7.06
N GLN A 258 20.87 57.57 6.46
CA GLN A 258 19.69 56.84 6.06
C GLN A 258 20.14 55.73 5.09
N PRO A 259 19.63 54.50 5.22
CA PRO A 259 19.90 53.48 4.21
C PRO A 259 19.52 54.05 2.84
N PRO A 260 20.31 53.79 1.79
CA PRO A 260 20.10 54.41 0.49
C PRO A 260 18.69 54.07 -0.01
N ASP A 261 17.88 55.11 -0.23
CA ASP A 261 16.57 54.95 -0.84
C ASP A 261 16.74 54.49 -2.30
N SER A 262 15.73 53.80 -2.83
CA SER A 262 15.64 53.35 -4.22
C SER A 262 16.04 54.44 -5.22
N TYR A 263 15.61 55.69 -4.99
CA TYR A 263 15.99 56.84 -5.81
C TYR A 263 17.50 57.13 -5.77
N GLN A 264 18.15 57.03 -4.60
CA GLN A 264 19.58 57.25 -4.47
C GLN A 264 20.42 56.14 -5.12
N VAL A 265 19.94 54.89 -5.07
CA VAL A 265 20.59 53.76 -5.76
C VAL A 265 20.57 53.97 -7.26
N VAL A 266 19.40 54.34 -7.81
CA VAL A 266 19.24 54.64 -9.24
C VAL A 266 20.04 55.88 -9.64
N ALA A 267 20.02 56.95 -8.83
CA ALA A 267 20.80 58.15 -9.09
C ALA A 267 22.31 57.90 -9.04
N ARG A 268 22.79 57.03 -8.13
CA ARG A 268 24.19 56.61 -8.07
C ARG A 268 24.61 55.85 -9.33
N GLN A 269 23.73 55.00 -9.85
CA GLN A 269 23.96 54.28 -11.11
C GLN A 269 23.95 55.23 -12.32
N ALA A 270 23.00 56.16 -12.38
CA ALA A 270 22.93 57.15 -13.45
C ALA A 270 24.11 58.13 -13.46
N ARG A 271 24.65 58.49 -12.28
CA ARG A 271 25.84 59.36 -12.16
C ARG A 271 27.14 58.66 -12.56
N SER A 272 27.30 57.37 -12.24
CA SER A 272 28.48 56.62 -12.70
C SER A 272 28.56 56.53 -14.23
N ASP A 273 27.40 56.56 -14.90
CA ASP A 273 27.32 56.49 -16.36
C ASP A 273 27.62 57.85 -17.04
N GLN A 274 27.55 58.97 -16.30
CA GLN A 274 27.76 60.33 -16.83
C GLN A 274 29.15 60.91 -16.51
N GLU A 275 29.66 60.69 -15.30
CA GLU A 275 30.96 61.19 -14.85
C GLU A 275 31.95 60.02 -14.85
N GLY A 276 32.70 59.84 -15.93
CA GLY A 276 33.69 58.76 -16.12
C GLY A 276 34.84 58.69 -15.10
N GLN A 277 34.74 59.33 -13.93
CA GLN A 277 35.70 59.30 -12.83
C GLN A 277 35.37 58.24 -11.75
N GLY A 278 34.14 57.72 -11.70
CA GLY A 278 33.76 56.59 -10.84
C GLY A 278 33.97 55.20 -11.47
N PHE A 279 34.38 55.18 -12.74
CA PHE A 279 34.51 53.97 -13.57
C PHE A 279 35.59 53.02 -13.04
N PHE A 280 36.78 53.53 -12.70
CA PHE A 280 37.95 52.68 -12.41
C PHE A 280 37.79 51.76 -11.18
N LEU A 281 37.36 52.27 -10.02
CA LEU A 281 37.29 51.45 -8.79
C LEU A 281 36.12 50.46 -8.78
N LYS A 282 34.97 50.82 -9.36
CA LYS A 282 33.80 49.94 -9.40
C LYS A 282 33.98 48.85 -10.45
N ASP A 283 34.53 49.21 -11.61
CA ASP A 283 34.81 48.24 -12.66
C ASP A 283 35.96 47.31 -12.29
N GLU A 284 36.96 47.76 -11.53
CA GLU A 284 37.99 46.87 -10.99
C GLU A 284 37.40 45.79 -10.07
N LEU A 285 36.47 46.13 -9.18
CA LEU A 285 35.85 45.11 -8.31
C LEU A 285 34.98 44.13 -9.09
N VAL A 286 34.23 44.62 -10.08
CA VAL A 286 33.40 43.78 -10.96
C VAL A 286 34.29 42.92 -11.86
N PHE A 287 35.39 43.47 -12.38
CA PHE A 287 36.36 42.77 -13.22
C PHE A 287 37.14 41.71 -12.41
N ASN A 288 37.55 42.04 -11.19
CA ASN A 288 38.17 41.09 -10.28
C ASN A 288 37.19 39.96 -9.91
N ALA A 289 35.92 40.27 -9.63
CA ALA A 289 34.90 39.26 -9.40
C ALA A 289 34.65 38.38 -10.65
N PHE A 290 34.67 38.97 -11.84
CA PHE A 290 34.50 38.27 -13.10
C PHE A 290 35.69 37.35 -13.42
N THR A 291 36.91 37.83 -13.22
CA THR A 291 38.14 37.05 -13.43
C THR A 291 38.28 35.94 -12.39
N ASP A 292 37.96 36.20 -11.13
CA ASP A 292 37.92 35.17 -10.08
C ASP A 292 36.88 34.09 -10.42
N ALA A 293 35.69 34.47 -10.91
CA ALA A 293 34.64 33.53 -11.32
C ALA A 293 35.03 32.68 -12.55
N LEU A 294 35.78 33.22 -13.50
CA LEU A 294 36.26 32.49 -14.67
C LEU A 294 37.46 31.59 -14.37
N THR A 295 38.31 31.97 -13.42
CA THR A 295 39.56 31.26 -13.11
C THR A 295 39.44 30.32 -11.90
N GLY A 296 38.34 30.40 -11.15
CA GLY A 296 38.02 29.47 -10.06
C GLY A 296 38.78 29.72 -8.76
N GLY A 297 39.32 30.93 -8.54
CA GLY A 297 40.04 31.27 -7.30
C GLY A 297 40.38 32.75 -7.17
N SER A 298 40.53 33.22 -5.93
CA SER A 298 40.87 34.62 -5.59
C SER A 298 42.34 34.93 -5.85
N LYS A 299 42.65 35.68 -6.93
CA LYS A 299 44.01 36.16 -7.22
C LYS A 299 44.40 37.47 -6.50
N ARG A 300 43.86 37.73 -5.31
CA ARG A 300 44.10 39.00 -4.57
C ARG A 300 45.56 39.25 -4.18
N ALA A 301 46.41 38.22 -4.11
CA ALA A 301 47.80 38.36 -3.68
C ALA A 301 48.78 38.77 -4.81
N GLU A 302 48.57 38.30 -6.05
CA GLU A 302 49.54 38.54 -7.13
C GLU A 302 49.27 39.82 -7.92
N MET A 303 48.01 40.24 -8.02
CA MET A 303 47.60 41.45 -8.74
C MET A 303 48.05 42.76 -8.06
N SER A 304 48.36 42.74 -6.76
CA SER A 304 48.81 43.93 -6.02
C SER A 304 50.18 44.47 -6.45
N LYS A 305 50.90 43.77 -7.33
CA LYS A 305 52.23 44.13 -7.82
C LYS A 305 52.27 44.57 -9.28
N GLN A 306 51.18 44.44 -10.02
CA GLN A 306 51.13 44.76 -11.45
C GLN A 306 50.26 46.00 -11.67
N THR A 307 50.70 46.91 -12.53
CA THR A 307 49.86 48.04 -12.95
C THR A 307 48.71 47.52 -13.83
N PRO A 308 47.52 48.13 -13.79
CA PRO A 308 46.34 47.64 -14.52
C PRO A 308 46.56 47.47 -16.04
N GLU A 309 47.50 48.21 -16.63
CA GLU A 309 47.91 48.09 -18.03
C GLU A 309 48.62 46.74 -18.34
N GLN A 310 49.39 46.20 -17.39
CA GLN A 310 50.14 44.94 -17.60
C GLN A 310 49.24 43.70 -17.53
N VAL A 311 48.19 43.75 -16.71
CA VAL A 311 47.20 42.67 -16.60
C VAL A 311 46.31 42.60 -17.85
N LEU A 312 46.01 43.76 -18.45
CA LEU A 312 45.26 43.85 -19.71
C LEU A 312 46.01 43.22 -20.89
N GLU A 313 47.34 43.33 -20.94
CA GLU A 313 48.15 42.70 -22.00
C GLU A 313 48.26 41.17 -21.86
N GLU A 314 48.29 40.64 -20.64
CA GLU A 314 48.48 39.20 -20.39
C GLU A 314 47.20 38.36 -20.65
N PHE A 315 46.02 38.98 -20.53
CA PHE A 315 44.72 38.34 -20.75
C PHE A 315 43.98 38.79 -22.00
N ALA A 316 44.54 39.70 -22.80
CA ALA A 316 43.99 40.06 -24.10
C ALA A 316 44.09 38.85 -25.05
N PRO A 317 42.97 38.27 -25.53
CA PRO A 317 43.05 37.34 -26.64
C PRO A 317 43.59 38.08 -27.86
N ASP A 318 44.54 37.47 -28.58
CA ASP A 318 45.12 37.92 -29.85
C ASP A 318 44.01 38.15 -30.90
N MET A 319 43.33 39.28 -30.81
CA MET A 319 42.20 39.67 -31.62
C MET A 319 42.67 40.80 -32.52
N THR A 320 43.15 40.45 -33.72
CA THR A 320 43.44 41.45 -34.75
C THR A 320 42.14 42.14 -35.15
N TYR A 321 42.06 43.45 -34.90
CA TYR A 321 40.91 44.28 -35.22
C TYR A 321 40.88 44.55 -36.73
N THR A 322 40.15 43.73 -37.49
CA THR A 322 39.75 44.10 -38.85
C THR A 322 38.57 45.05 -38.75
N GLY A 323 38.61 46.19 -39.44
CA GLY A 323 37.69 47.35 -39.31
C GLY A 323 36.19 47.14 -39.59
N TYR A 324 35.64 45.94 -39.40
CA TYR A 324 34.22 45.65 -39.40
C TYR A 324 33.90 44.74 -38.19
N GLY A 325 33.06 45.23 -37.28
CA GLY A 325 32.92 44.77 -35.90
C GLY A 325 32.26 43.40 -35.68
N TYR A 326 32.92 42.31 -36.07
CA TYR A 326 32.69 40.97 -35.53
C TYR A 326 34.01 40.20 -35.45
N GLY A 327 34.50 39.99 -34.23
CA GLY A 327 35.70 39.17 -33.98
C GLY A 327 35.43 37.69 -34.21
N GLY A 328 35.88 37.17 -35.36
CA GLY A 328 35.86 35.74 -35.66
C GLY A 328 37.09 35.04 -35.11
N LYS A 329 36.90 33.96 -34.33
CA LYS A 329 37.98 33.02 -33.99
C LYS A 329 38.50 32.36 -35.28
N LYS A 330 39.83 32.24 -35.44
CA LYS A 330 40.43 31.42 -36.52
C LYS A 330 39.82 30.01 -36.46
N PRO A 331 39.33 29.45 -37.58
CA PRO A 331 38.92 28.05 -37.60
C PRO A 331 40.17 27.18 -37.43
N THR A 332 40.23 26.45 -36.32
CA THR A 332 41.15 25.32 -36.15
C THR A 332 40.84 24.34 -37.28
N GLN A 333 41.77 24.12 -38.20
CA GLN A 333 41.57 23.15 -39.28
C GLN A 333 41.28 21.77 -38.66
N PRO A 334 40.17 21.11 -39.02
CA PRO A 334 40.00 19.72 -38.64
C PRO A 334 41.03 18.90 -39.40
N ALA A 335 41.88 18.18 -38.67
CA ALA A 335 42.77 17.18 -39.24
C ALA A 335 41.93 16.20 -40.07
N MET A 336 42.16 16.18 -41.39
CA MET A 336 41.52 15.23 -42.29
C MET A 336 41.90 13.82 -41.87
N LYS A 337 40.92 13.07 -41.34
CA LYS A 337 41.04 11.62 -41.23
C LYS A 337 40.86 11.04 -42.65
N SER A 338 41.85 10.30 -43.10
CA SER A 338 41.88 9.69 -44.43
C SER A 338 40.71 8.72 -44.63
N THR A 339 40.15 8.70 -45.83
CA THR A 339 39.02 7.89 -46.29
C THR A 339 39.42 6.44 -46.63
N SER A 340 40.21 5.78 -45.80
CA SER A 340 40.69 4.41 -46.07
C SER A 340 40.08 3.31 -45.17
N ASP A 341 39.29 3.62 -44.15
CA ASP A 341 38.78 2.61 -43.20
C ASP A 341 37.26 2.33 -43.26
N LEU A 342 36.59 2.67 -44.37
CA LEU A 342 35.14 2.42 -44.55
C LEU A 342 34.79 1.09 -45.23
N PHE A 343 35.73 0.18 -45.40
CA PHE A 343 35.46 -1.18 -45.89
C PHE A 343 36.19 -2.23 -45.04
N ASN A 344 35.63 -2.54 -43.87
CA ASN A 344 35.90 -3.79 -43.16
C ASN A 344 34.83 -4.06 -42.09
N ILE A 345 33.55 -4.06 -42.48
CA ILE A 345 32.50 -4.81 -41.76
C ILE A 345 31.52 -5.34 -42.82
N LEU A 346 31.82 -6.53 -43.32
CA LEU A 346 30.84 -7.52 -43.80
C LEU A 346 31.22 -8.87 -43.18
#